data_AF-A0AB38LIJ8-F1
#
_entry.id   AF-A0AB38LIJ8-F1
#
_cell.length_a   1.000
_cell.length_b   1.000
_cell.length_c   1.000
_cell.angle_alpha   90.00
_cell.angle_beta   90.00
_cell.angle_gamma   90.00
#
_symmetry.space_group_name_H-M   'P 1'
#
loop_
_entity.id
_entity.type
_entity.pdbx_description
1 polymer ?
#
loop_
_entity_poly.entity_id
_entity_poly.type
_entity_poly.pdbx_seq_one_letter_code
_entity_poly.pdbx_strand_id
1 'polypeptide(L)'
;MTIYEIHPVTFPGFVDDADVIWVWDCLFQEIDLETNKLIFQWRASEHHSLDETFRDINDEGRVSNRPWDWYHMNSIQKDESGNYLVSARYTHTITYIDGRSGEIIWILGGKRNAFEDISDGKSKATDIAYQHFARFHNLTEFPVLLANEIAIHPTKDVDGVTKMLVSAFDNGADHEWTGNRPSRGVLIEITYPTYPDLESHDPNAYTANLVQEYFHPAQFVASKVKDWKLQQAEESACPDEAWQDVTTTSKQGFETEIQLKDAEERFLRVVALDADGNVLGVSDYLDLGWEIGANGILNGYKVSEYSAVQLAMFAICGLMLFVIGYEGFKQFKIWKETRWLGYEKVRLHSDASSLA
;
A
#
# COMPACT_ATOMS: atom_id res chain seq x y z
N MET A 1 8.53 2.37 -1.58
CA MET A 1 7.75 1.12 -1.66
C MET A 1 7.42 0.67 -0.25
N THR A 2 6.20 0.20 0.03
CA THR A 2 5.86 -0.44 1.31
C THR A 2 6.22 -1.92 1.26
N ILE A 3 6.70 -2.46 2.38
CA ILE A 3 7.11 -3.86 2.54
C ILE A 3 6.53 -4.36 3.85
N TYR A 4 6.14 -5.63 3.88
CA TYR A 4 5.73 -6.33 5.08
C TYR A 4 6.72 -7.45 5.40
N GLU A 5 7.15 -7.50 6.66
CA GLU A 5 8.01 -8.58 7.16
C GLU A 5 7.38 -9.20 8.40
N ILE A 6 7.45 -10.53 8.50
CA ILE A 6 7.05 -11.24 9.72
C ILE A 6 8.14 -10.99 10.76
N HIS A 7 7.80 -10.25 11.81
CA HIS A 7 8.75 -9.81 12.83
C HIS A 7 8.25 -10.14 14.24
N PRO A 8 9.07 -10.74 15.13
CA PRO A 8 8.70 -10.93 16.52
C PRO A 8 9.02 -9.68 17.35
N VAL A 9 8.04 -9.13 18.04
CA VAL A 9 8.18 -8.00 18.99
C VAL A 9 7.99 -8.53 20.41
N THR A 10 8.93 -8.25 21.31
CA THR A 10 8.79 -8.61 22.73
C THR A 10 7.98 -7.54 23.44
N PHE A 11 6.75 -7.85 23.87
CA PHE A 11 5.84 -6.95 24.56
C PHE A 11 5.12 -7.68 25.71
N PRO A 12 5.80 -7.88 26.86
CA PRO A 12 5.24 -8.61 27.99
C PRO A 12 3.97 -7.94 28.54
N GLY A 13 2.95 -8.75 28.82
CA GLY A 13 1.67 -8.28 29.37
C GLY A 13 0.74 -7.60 28.38
N PHE A 14 1.10 -7.51 27.10
CA PHE A 14 0.18 -7.06 26.05
C PHE A 14 -0.95 -8.09 25.82
N VAL A 15 -0.61 -9.38 25.89
CA VAL A 15 -1.58 -10.49 25.94
C VAL A 15 -1.19 -11.44 27.07
N ASP A 16 -2.19 -12.06 27.70
CA ASP A 16 -2.00 -12.84 28.93
C ASP A 16 -1.11 -14.08 28.76
N ASP A 17 -1.02 -14.62 27.54
CA ASP A 17 -0.43 -15.93 27.25
C ASP A 17 0.86 -15.89 26.42
N ALA A 18 1.35 -14.70 26.06
CA ALA A 18 2.57 -14.55 25.25
C ALA A 18 3.32 -13.24 25.50
N ASP A 19 4.64 -13.34 25.71
CA ASP A 19 5.52 -12.17 25.80
C ASP A 19 6.04 -11.70 24.43
N VAL A 20 5.90 -12.53 23.39
CA VAL A 20 6.34 -12.24 22.02
C VAL A 20 5.13 -12.23 21.11
N ILE A 21 4.95 -11.12 20.39
CA ILE A 21 3.91 -10.92 19.40
C ILE A 21 4.53 -10.96 18.01
N TRP A 22 4.06 -11.87 17.18
CA TRP A 22 4.41 -11.90 15.76
C TRP A 22 3.58 -10.86 15.01
N VAL A 23 4.23 -9.94 14.33
CA VAL A 23 3.56 -8.88 13.57
C VAL A 23 3.90 -8.93 12.10
N TRP A 24 2.97 -8.48 11.27
CA TRP A 24 3.28 -8.00 9.93
C TRP A 24 3.82 -6.59 10.09
N ASP A 25 5.13 -6.50 10.23
CA ASP A 25 5.77 -5.22 10.43
C ASP A 25 5.78 -4.41 9.14
N CYS A 26 5.34 -3.17 9.23
CA CYS A 26 5.22 -2.25 8.11
C CYS A 26 6.53 -1.50 7.92
N LEU A 27 7.13 -1.65 6.75
CA LEU A 27 8.30 -0.87 6.35
C LEU A 27 8.01 -0.03 5.14
N PHE A 28 8.82 1.01 4.96
CA PHE A 28 9.04 1.54 3.62
C PHE A 28 10.51 1.72 3.33
N GLN A 29 10.83 1.59 2.04
CA GLN A 29 12.18 1.77 1.52
C GLN A 29 12.20 2.77 0.36
N GLU A 30 13.28 3.55 0.34
CA GLU A 30 13.75 4.30 -0.82
C GLU A 30 14.94 3.55 -1.43
N ILE A 31 14.86 3.27 -2.73
CA ILE A 31 15.87 2.51 -3.47
C ILE A 31 16.29 3.33 -4.69
N ASP A 32 17.60 3.42 -4.91
CA ASP A 32 18.17 3.98 -6.13
C ASP A 32 17.89 3.03 -7.30
N LEU A 33 17.13 3.47 -8.30
CA LEU A 33 16.69 2.60 -9.39
C LEU A 33 17.81 2.20 -10.37
N GLU A 34 18.89 3.00 -10.47
CA GLU A 34 19.99 2.71 -11.38
C GLU A 34 20.95 1.67 -10.78
N THR A 35 21.23 1.80 -9.49
CA THR A 35 22.22 0.99 -8.77
C THR A 35 21.62 -0.10 -7.91
N ASN A 36 20.29 -0.10 -7.74
CA ASN A 36 19.54 -1.00 -6.86
C ASN A 36 20.01 -0.96 -5.40
N LYS A 37 20.49 0.20 -4.94
CA LYS A 37 20.97 0.40 -3.57
C LYS A 37 19.86 0.93 -2.68
N LEU A 38 19.75 0.39 -1.47
CA LEU A 38 18.91 0.94 -0.41
C LEU A 38 19.47 2.31 0.02
N ILE A 39 18.66 3.35 -0.11
CA ILE A 39 18.97 4.72 0.33
C ILE A 39 18.48 4.94 1.75
N PHE A 40 17.24 4.51 2.03
CA PHE A 40 16.58 4.75 3.30
C PHE A 40 15.59 3.62 3.59
N GLN A 41 15.46 3.25 4.87
CA GLN A 41 14.45 2.32 5.35
C GLN A 41 13.91 2.85 6.68
N TRP A 42 12.60 2.71 6.85
CA TRP A 42 11.92 3.00 8.10
C TRP A 42 11.00 1.84 8.45
N ARG A 43 10.98 1.45 9.73
CA ARG A 43 10.24 0.30 10.26
C ARG A 43 9.28 0.77 11.35
N ALA A 44 7.99 0.51 11.22
CA ALA A 44 6.99 1.01 12.16
C ALA A 44 7.26 0.58 13.61
N SER A 45 7.64 -0.68 13.83
CA SER A 45 7.90 -1.21 15.18
C SER A 45 9.10 -0.59 15.90
N GLU A 46 9.99 0.12 15.20
CA GLU A 46 11.11 0.85 15.81
C GLU A 46 10.69 2.23 16.36
N HIS A 47 9.53 2.75 15.96
CA HIS A 47 9.10 4.12 16.26
C HIS A 47 7.70 4.22 16.92
N HIS A 48 6.84 3.23 16.72
CA HIS A 48 5.50 3.14 17.31
C HIS A 48 5.39 1.90 18.19
N SER A 49 4.72 2.05 19.34
CA SER A 49 4.38 0.93 20.20
C SER A 49 3.12 0.21 19.69
N LEU A 50 3.05 -1.11 19.87
CA LEU A 50 1.91 -1.90 19.35
C LEU A 50 0.57 -1.49 19.97
N ASP A 51 0.57 -1.01 21.22
CA ASP A 51 -0.63 -0.58 21.94
C ASP A 51 -1.18 0.77 21.46
N GLU A 52 -0.51 1.43 20.52
CA GLU A 52 -1.04 2.62 19.85
C GLU A 52 -2.18 2.30 18.87
N THR A 53 -2.28 1.05 18.43
CA THR A 53 -3.31 0.60 17.48
C THR A 53 -4.71 0.59 18.08
N PHE A 54 -5.70 0.78 17.22
CA PHE A 54 -7.13 0.63 17.50
C PHE A 54 -7.69 -0.69 16.97
N ARG A 55 -6.88 -1.51 16.30
CA ARG A 55 -7.28 -2.85 15.84
C ARG A 55 -7.07 -3.86 16.95
N ASP A 56 -8.05 -4.71 17.20
CA ASP A 56 -7.88 -5.81 18.14
C ASP A 56 -6.97 -6.91 17.59
N ILE A 57 -6.14 -7.49 18.46
CA ILE A 57 -5.25 -8.60 18.11
C ILE A 57 -6.00 -9.91 17.83
N ASN A 58 -7.17 -10.11 18.45
CA ASN A 58 -7.96 -11.34 18.35
C ASN A 58 -7.07 -12.59 18.53
N ASP A 59 -7.12 -13.53 17.59
CA ASP A 59 -6.35 -14.77 17.55
C ASP A 59 -5.10 -14.69 16.65
N GLU A 60 -4.67 -13.48 16.29
CA GLU A 60 -3.43 -13.21 15.55
C GLU A 60 -2.23 -13.01 16.51
N GLY A 61 -1.03 -12.98 15.93
CA GLY A 61 0.22 -12.63 16.60
C GLY A 61 0.79 -13.65 17.57
N ARG A 62 0.10 -14.77 17.82
CA ARG A 62 0.60 -15.87 18.67
C ARG A 62 1.66 -16.73 18.00
N VAL A 63 1.63 -16.82 16.67
CA VAL A 63 2.52 -17.68 15.87
C VAL A 63 2.95 -16.95 14.60
N SER A 64 4.14 -17.28 14.10
CA SER A 64 4.74 -16.58 12.95
C SER A 64 3.97 -16.73 11.64
N ASN A 65 3.20 -17.81 11.46
CA ASN A 65 2.38 -18.04 10.27
C ASN A 65 0.99 -17.36 10.36
N ARG A 66 0.69 -16.71 11.48
CA ARG A 66 -0.50 -15.88 11.67
C ARG A 66 -0.14 -14.59 12.40
N PRO A 67 0.75 -13.77 11.81
CA PRO A 67 1.18 -12.52 12.39
C PRO A 67 0.03 -11.50 12.41
N TRP A 68 0.12 -10.54 13.33
CA TRP A 68 -0.89 -9.51 13.52
C TRP A 68 -0.57 -8.26 12.69
N ASP A 69 -1.55 -7.79 11.90
CA ASP A 69 -1.47 -6.51 11.20
C ASP A 69 -1.93 -5.38 12.12
N TRP A 70 -0.98 -4.68 12.72
CA TRP A 70 -1.24 -3.71 13.79
C TRP A 70 -1.11 -2.25 13.35
N TYR A 71 -0.35 -1.97 12.28
CA TYR A 71 -0.04 -0.61 11.81
C TYR A 71 -0.71 -0.29 10.47
N HIS A 72 -0.60 -1.22 9.51
CA HIS A 72 -1.16 -1.13 8.17
C HIS A 72 -0.91 0.22 7.45
N MET A 73 0.32 0.38 6.94
CA MET A 73 0.72 1.57 6.20
C MET A 73 0.08 1.57 4.81
N ASN A 74 -0.66 2.62 4.46
CA ASN A 74 -1.46 2.64 3.22
C ASN A 74 -1.16 3.83 2.29
N SER A 75 -0.34 4.79 2.70
CA SER A 75 0.18 5.81 1.79
C SER A 75 1.49 6.42 2.30
N ILE A 76 2.32 6.82 1.35
CA ILE A 76 3.58 7.54 1.60
C ILE A 76 3.67 8.69 0.59
N GLN A 77 4.25 9.80 1.00
CA GLN A 77 4.70 10.88 0.12
C GLN A 77 6.05 11.40 0.63
N LYS A 78 7.04 11.51 -0.27
CA LYS A 78 8.30 12.21 0.02
C LYS A 78 8.14 13.69 -0.35
N ASP A 79 8.61 14.59 0.50
CA ASP A 79 8.61 16.03 0.23
C ASP A 79 9.95 16.53 -0.35
N GLU A 80 9.99 17.82 -0.68
CA GLU A 80 11.19 18.46 -1.26
C GLU A 80 12.38 18.54 -0.28
N SER A 81 12.13 18.45 1.02
CA SER A 81 13.18 18.40 2.06
C SER A 81 13.75 16.99 2.23
N GLY A 82 13.14 16.01 1.59
CA GLY A 82 13.50 14.60 1.66
C GLY A 82 12.80 13.83 2.78
N ASN A 83 11.89 14.48 3.51
CA ASN A 83 11.11 13.90 4.60
C ASN A 83 9.91 13.12 4.07
N TYR A 84 9.29 12.30 4.91
CA TYR A 84 8.22 11.40 4.52
C TYR A 84 6.93 11.67 5.30
N LEU A 85 5.82 11.83 4.58
CA LEU A 85 4.47 11.78 5.12
C LEU A 85 3.93 10.37 4.94
N VAL A 86 3.53 9.73 6.03
CA VAL A 86 3.02 8.35 6.05
C VAL A 86 1.63 8.33 6.64
N SER A 87 0.72 7.55 6.05
CA SER A 87 -0.58 7.25 6.63
C SER A 87 -0.63 5.80 7.09
N ALA A 88 -1.11 5.60 8.32
CA ALA A 88 -1.27 4.30 8.95
C ALA A 88 -2.71 4.09 9.41
N ARG A 89 -3.31 3.03 8.87
CA ARG A 89 -4.74 2.76 8.97
C ARG A 89 -5.16 2.41 10.38
N TYR A 90 -4.40 1.58 11.10
CA TYR A 90 -4.86 1.01 12.37
C TYR A 90 -4.44 1.80 13.60
N THR A 91 -3.46 2.69 13.48
CA THR A 91 -3.13 3.69 14.52
C THR A 91 -3.97 4.96 14.38
N HIS A 92 -4.70 5.12 13.27
CA HIS A 92 -5.44 6.35 12.92
C HIS A 92 -4.51 7.57 12.80
N THR A 93 -3.30 7.37 12.28
CA THR A 93 -2.27 8.42 12.27
C THR A 93 -1.78 8.80 10.88
N ILE A 94 -1.53 10.10 10.71
CA ILE A 94 -0.67 10.62 9.66
C ILE A 94 0.63 11.09 10.34
N THR A 95 1.77 10.49 9.96
CA THR A 95 3.07 10.70 10.60
C THR A 95 4.02 11.39 9.64
N TYR A 96 4.70 12.44 10.09
CA TYR A 96 5.78 13.08 9.34
C TYR A 96 7.13 12.70 9.92
N ILE A 97 8.02 12.21 9.06
CA ILE A 97 9.27 11.53 9.43
C ILE A 97 10.44 12.24 8.78
N ASP A 98 11.49 12.51 9.56
CA ASP A 98 12.74 13.04 9.05
C ASP A 98 13.43 12.03 8.13
N GLY A 99 13.71 12.43 6.89
CA GLY A 99 14.25 11.54 5.88
C GLY A 99 15.73 11.23 6.00
N ARG A 100 16.42 11.77 7.01
CA ARG A 100 17.84 11.53 7.28
C ARG A 100 18.03 10.66 8.51
N SER A 101 17.33 10.94 9.60
CA SER A 101 17.42 10.20 10.86
C SER A 101 16.38 9.09 10.98
N GLY A 102 15.24 9.22 10.31
CA GLY A 102 14.07 8.35 10.53
C GLY A 102 13.25 8.71 11.77
N GLU A 103 13.62 9.77 12.49
CA GLU A 103 12.87 10.23 13.66
C GLU A 103 11.52 10.83 13.26
N ILE A 104 10.53 10.62 14.12
CA ILE A 104 9.20 11.21 13.96
C ILE A 104 9.29 12.70 14.30
N ILE A 105 8.90 13.55 13.36
CA ILE A 105 8.81 15.01 13.54
C ILE A 105 7.50 15.35 14.26
N TRP A 106 6.39 14.78 13.80
CA TRP A 106 5.08 14.89 14.46
C TRP A 106 4.13 13.77 14.00
N ILE A 107 3.06 13.59 14.78
CA ILE A 107 1.94 12.67 14.49
C ILE A 107 0.64 13.47 14.55
N LEU A 108 -0.18 13.37 13.51
CA LEU A 108 -1.55 13.88 13.47
C LEU A 108 -2.53 12.72 13.67
N GLY A 109 -3.44 12.86 14.62
CA GLY A 109 -4.46 11.85 14.96
C GLY A 109 -3.96 10.73 15.87
N GLY A 110 -4.84 9.78 16.15
CA GLY A 110 -4.55 8.60 16.97
C GLY A 110 -4.19 8.90 18.44
N LYS A 111 -3.63 7.90 19.14
CA LYS A 111 -3.33 7.99 20.58
C LYS A 111 -2.15 8.91 20.91
N ARG A 112 -1.25 9.17 19.95
CA ARG A 112 -0.04 10.00 20.09
C ARG A 112 -0.11 11.32 19.30
N ASN A 113 -1.32 11.81 19.04
CA ASN A 113 -1.53 13.07 18.36
C ASN A 113 -0.73 14.22 19.01
N ALA A 114 -0.02 15.00 18.20
CA ALA A 114 0.80 16.13 18.61
C ALA A 114 0.08 17.49 18.50
N PHE A 115 -1.08 17.56 17.84
CA PHE A 115 -1.72 18.81 17.44
C PHE A 115 -2.90 19.18 18.33
N GLU A 116 -2.98 20.44 18.75
CA GLU A 116 -4.24 20.98 19.28
C GLU A 116 -5.23 21.20 18.13
N ASP A 117 -6.44 20.66 18.27
CA ASP A 117 -7.48 20.81 17.26
C ASP A 117 -8.25 22.13 17.46
N ILE A 118 -8.03 23.07 16.54
CA ILE A 118 -8.65 24.40 16.56
C ILE A 118 -9.83 24.51 15.58
N SER A 119 -10.34 23.37 15.10
CA SER A 119 -11.44 23.33 14.14
C SER A 119 -12.76 23.78 14.77
N ASP A 120 -13.53 24.58 14.04
CA ASP A 120 -14.88 24.95 14.44
C ASP A 120 -15.87 23.77 14.26
N GLY A 121 -16.87 23.71 15.14
CA GLY A 121 -17.97 22.74 15.02
C GLY A 121 -17.67 21.35 15.60
N LYS A 122 -18.44 20.35 15.16
CA LYS A 122 -18.40 18.97 15.68
C LYS A 122 -17.34 18.11 15.01
N SER A 123 -17.10 18.34 13.73
CA SER A 123 -16.06 17.67 12.95
C SER A 123 -14.70 18.19 13.39
N LYS A 124 -13.74 17.28 13.55
CA LYS A 124 -12.39 17.59 14.03
C LYS A 124 -11.34 17.09 13.04
N ALA A 125 -10.24 17.82 12.95
CA ALA A 125 -9.05 17.52 12.13
C ALA A 125 -8.23 16.37 12.72
N THR A 126 -8.14 16.27 14.05
CA THR A 126 -7.39 15.20 14.73
C THR A 126 -8.17 13.90 14.87
N ASP A 127 -9.44 13.89 14.44
CA ASP A 127 -10.39 12.79 14.62
C ASP A 127 -10.68 12.11 13.28
N ILE A 128 -9.60 11.65 12.67
CA ILE A 128 -9.54 10.83 11.46
C ILE A 128 -9.47 9.36 11.86
N ALA A 129 -9.99 8.46 11.03
CA ALA A 129 -9.91 7.03 11.29
C ALA A 129 -9.82 6.20 10.01
N TYR A 130 -8.99 5.16 10.05
CA TYR A 130 -8.72 4.27 8.91
C TYR A 130 -8.40 5.03 7.61
N GLN A 131 -7.79 6.20 7.73
CA GLN A 131 -7.61 7.15 6.65
C GLN A 131 -6.62 6.66 5.59
N HIS A 132 -6.82 7.06 4.34
CA HIS A 132 -5.99 6.70 3.19
C HIS A 132 -5.47 7.93 2.48
N PHE A 133 -4.39 7.72 1.71
CA PHE A 133 -3.92 8.65 0.69
C PHE A 133 -3.64 10.05 1.24
N ALA A 134 -2.90 10.11 2.34
CA ALA A 134 -2.48 11.38 2.92
C ALA A 134 -1.53 12.11 1.95
N ARG A 135 -1.79 13.40 1.71
CA ARG A 135 -1.00 14.25 0.81
C ARG A 135 -0.77 15.63 1.39
N PHE A 136 0.46 16.13 1.27
CA PHE A 136 0.77 17.53 1.48
C PHE A 136 0.35 18.40 0.30
N HIS A 137 -0.13 19.60 0.62
CA HIS A 137 -0.44 20.65 -0.32
C HIS A 137 0.04 22.00 0.21
N ASN A 138 0.44 22.89 -0.70
CA ASN A 138 0.70 24.28 -0.38
C ASN A 138 -0.60 25.05 -0.23
N LEU A 139 -0.62 26.07 0.63
CA LEU A 139 -1.79 26.96 0.78
C LEU A 139 -2.18 27.60 -0.55
N THR A 140 -1.18 27.96 -1.36
CA THR A 140 -1.36 28.60 -2.68
C THR A 140 -2.03 27.72 -3.72
N GLU A 141 -2.22 26.41 -3.48
CA GLU A 141 -3.05 25.54 -4.33
C GLU A 141 -4.55 25.88 -4.21
N PHE A 142 -4.97 26.51 -3.10
CA PHE A 142 -6.35 26.90 -2.84
C PHE A 142 -6.48 28.41 -2.55
N PRO A 143 -6.09 29.29 -3.50
CA PRO A 143 -5.89 30.72 -3.25
C PRO A 143 -7.17 31.49 -2.90
N VAL A 144 -8.33 30.97 -3.29
CA VAL A 144 -9.62 31.56 -2.92
C VAL A 144 -10.06 31.12 -1.53
N LEU A 145 -9.87 29.84 -1.19
CA LEU A 145 -10.28 29.26 0.08
C LEU A 145 -9.41 29.78 1.23
N LEU A 146 -8.13 29.98 0.98
CA LEU A 146 -7.10 30.30 1.98
C LEU A 146 -6.51 31.71 1.81
N ALA A 147 -7.29 32.64 1.25
CA ALA A 147 -6.80 33.98 0.90
C ALA A 147 -6.25 34.74 2.12
N ASN A 148 -6.86 34.58 3.30
CA ASN A 148 -6.45 35.26 4.52
C ASN A 148 -5.16 34.65 5.09
N GLU A 149 -5.09 33.32 5.09
CA GLU A 149 -3.97 32.53 5.58
C GLU A 149 -2.73 32.80 4.71
N ILE A 150 -2.89 32.83 3.38
CA ILE A 150 -1.82 33.17 2.43
C ILE A 150 -1.30 34.59 2.63
N ALA A 151 -2.16 35.55 3.00
CA ALA A 151 -1.73 36.93 3.23
C ALA A 151 -0.79 37.06 4.44
N ILE A 152 -0.94 36.19 5.44
CA ILE A 152 -0.11 36.15 6.66
C ILE A 152 1.05 35.17 6.48
N HIS A 153 0.85 34.13 5.66
CA HIS A 153 1.76 33.01 5.50
C HIS A 153 1.92 32.66 4.00
N PRO A 154 2.64 33.51 3.22
CA PRO A 154 2.71 33.40 1.76
C PRO A 154 3.60 32.27 1.24
N THR A 155 4.41 31.66 2.11
CA THR A 155 5.35 30.56 1.81
C THR A 155 5.27 29.52 2.91
N LYS A 156 5.62 28.25 2.65
CA LYS A 156 5.59 27.14 3.62
C LYS A 156 6.18 27.48 5.01
N ASP A 157 7.19 28.31 5.07
CA ASP A 157 7.84 28.73 6.32
C ASP A 157 7.85 30.26 6.43
N VAL A 158 7.37 30.80 7.55
CA VAL A 158 7.39 32.23 7.87
C VAL A 158 7.67 32.40 9.36
N ASP A 159 8.65 33.24 9.70
CA ASP A 159 9.03 33.57 11.08
C ASP A 159 9.27 32.34 11.99
N GLY A 160 9.83 31.26 11.43
CA GLY A 160 10.13 30.02 12.14
C GLY A 160 8.92 29.10 12.35
N VAL A 161 7.79 29.40 11.71
CA VAL A 161 6.58 28.60 11.73
C VAL A 161 6.28 28.04 10.34
N THR A 162 6.10 26.73 10.28
CA THR A 162 5.64 26.02 9.10
C THR A 162 4.12 25.93 9.10
N LYS A 163 3.49 26.26 7.98
CA LYS A 163 2.04 26.08 7.77
C LYS A 163 1.81 25.44 6.42
N MET A 164 1.06 24.35 6.41
CA MET A 164 0.80 23.53 5.22
C MET A 164 -0.58 22.91 5.30
N LEU A 165 -1.04 22.34 4.19
CA LEU A 165 -2.25 21.53 4.18
C LEU A 165 -1.91 20.05 4.09
N VAL A 166 -2.71 19.23 4.74
CA VAL A 166 -2.77 17.77 4.59
C VAL A 166 -4.17 17.42 4.10
N SER A 167 -4.27 16.75 2.96
CA SER A 167 -5.50 16.09 2.54
C SER A 167 -5.43 14.59 2.86
N ALA A 168 -6.56 13.99 3.16
CA ALA A 168 -6.70 12.55 3.31
C ALA A 168 -8.14 12.12 2.98
N PHE A 169 -8.31 10.85 2.62
CA PHE A 169 -9.62 10.23 2.62
C PHE A 169 -9.83 9.56 3.98
N ASP A 170 -10.66 10.17 4.82
CA ASP A 170 -11.05 9.65 6.13
C ASP A 170 -12.21 8.67 5.92
N ASN A 171 -11.90 7.38 6.00
CA ASN A 171 -12.89 6.33 5.77
C ASN A 171 -14.03 6.41 6.78
N GLY A 172 -13.80 7.00 7.95
CA GLY A 172 -14.72 6.91 9.07
C GLY A 172 -14.71 5.49 9.63
N ALA A 173 -14.62 5.37 10.95
CA ALA A 173 -14.67 4.07 11.59
C ALA A 173 -16.11 3.75 12.02
N ASP A 174 -16.59 2.57 11.63
CA ASP A 174 -17.82 1.94 12.15
C ASP A 174 -17.60 1.30 13.54
N HIS A 175 -16.68 1.82 14.35
CA HIS A 175 -16.29 1.25 15.65
C HIS A 175 -16.60 2.18 16.84
N GLU A 176 -16.64 1.56 18.03
CA GLU A 176 -17.05 2.18 19.30
C GLU A 176 -16.30 3.47 19.66
N TRP A 177 -15.09 3.68 19.12
CA TRP A 177 -14.17 4.76 19.50
C TRP A 177 -14.41 6.10 18.78
N THR A 178 -14.94 6.08 17.56
CA THR A 178 -15.10 7.27 16.71
C THR A 178 -16.55 7.69 16.54
N GLY A 179 -17.48 6.78 16.85
CA GLY A 179 -18.90 6.92 16.55
C GLY A 179 -19.19 6.72 15.06
N ASN A 180 -20.47 6.55 14.73
CA ASN A 180 -20.94 6.28 13.38
C ASN A 180 -20.78 7.54 12.50
N ARG A 181 -19.60 7.72 11.90
CA ARG A 181 -19.27 8.86 11.03
C ARG A 181 -19.13 8.41 9.59
N PRO A 182 -19.77 9.11 8.63
CA PRO A 182 -19.63 8.77 7.22
C PRO A 182 -18.21 9.07 6.74
N SER A 183 -17.77 8.30 5.73
CA SER A 183 -16.53 8.58 5.02
C SER A 183 -16.53 9.99 4.42
N ARG A 184 -15.38 10.66 4.47
CA ARG A 184 -15.21 12.03 4.01
C ARG A 184 -13.82 12.27 3.45
N GLY A 185 -13.70 13.14 2.47
CA GLY A 185 -12.44 13.80 2.17
C GLY A 185 -12.22 14.91 3.19
N VAL A 186 -11.01 15.03 3.74
CA VAL A 186 -10.63 16.11 4.65
C VAL A 186 -9.50 16.93 4.03
N LEU A 187 -9.56 18.24 4.25
CA LEU A 187 -8.46 19.17 4.01
C LEU A 187 -8.16 19.86 5.34
N ILE A 188 -7.01 19.55 5.90
CA ILE A 188 -6.57 19.98 7.22
C ILE A 188 -5.41 20.95 7.05
N GLU A 189 -5.50 22.14 7.60
CA GLU A 189 -4.34 22.99 7.80
C GLU A 189 -3.60 22.54 9.06
N ILE A 190 -2.30 22.36 8.94
CA ILE A 190 -1.41 22.11 10.07
C ILE A 190 -0.44 23.28 10.21
N THR A 191 -0.18 23.68 11.45
CA THR A 191 0.83 24.68 11.80
C THR A 191 1.75 24.07 12.85
N TYR A 192 3.06 24.21 12.69
CA TYR A 192 4.07 23.68 13.62
C TYR A 192 5.39 24.46 13.51
N PRO A 193 6.31 24.39 14.50
CA PRO A 193 7.61 25.04 14.41
C PRO A 193 8.43 24.46 13.25
N THR A 194 9.03 25.32 12.42
CA THR A 194 9.92 24.90 11.32
C THR A 194 11.15 24.17 11.84
N TYR A 195 11.62 24.54 13.03
CA TYR A 195 12.72 23.90 13.74
C TYR A 195 12.18 23.39 15.07
N PRO A 196 11.58 22.18 15.08
CA PRO A 196 10.98 21.64 16.28
C PRO A 196 12.08 21.34 17.30
N ASP A 197 12.02 22.03 18.44
CA ASP A 197 12.81 21.67 19.61
C ASP A 197 12.10 20.51 20.31
N LEU A 198 12.65 19.31 20.19
CA LEU A 198 12.08 18.09 20.75
C LEU A 198 12.04 18.11 22.30
N GLU A 199 12.73 19.04 22.96
CA GLU A 199 12.64 19.23 24.42
C GLU A 199 11.58 20.26 24.83
N SER A 200 11.19 21.15 23.90
CA SER A 200 10.20 22.21 24.12
C SER A 200 8.76 21.68 24.00
N HIS A 201 8.07 21.60 25.14
CA HIS A 201 6.66 21.21 25.22
C HIS A 201 5.73 22.44 25.20
N ASP A 202 5.80 23.30 24.18
CA ASP A 202 4.76 24.31 23.99
C ASP A 202 3.52 23.64 23.35
N PRO A 203 2.43 23.40 24.11
CA PRO A 203 1.25 22.72 23.59
C PRO A 203 0.53 23.53 22.50
N ASN A 204 0.80 24.83 22.37
CA ASN A 204 0.20 25.67 21.33
C ASN A 204 1.05 25.76 20.06
N ALA A 205 2.24 25.16 20.06
CA ALA A 205 3.14 25.23 18.91
C ALA A 205 2.62 24.44 17.71
N TYR A 206 1.80 23.41 17.95
CA TYR A 206 1.24 22.52 16.93
C TYR A 206 -0.27 22.64 16.91
N THR A 207 -0.84 23.15 15.81
CA THR A 207 -2.28 23.26 15.65
C THR A 207 -2.75 22.61 14.36
N ALA A 208 -3.92 21.98 14.43
CA ALA A 208 -4.61 21.40 13.28
C ALA A 208 -6.01 22.02 13.16
N ASN A 209 -6.34 22.50 11.96
CA ASN A 209 -7.62 23.11 11.65
C ASN A 209 -8.26 22.40 10.45
N LEU A 210 -9.49 21.91 10.61
CA LEU A 210 -10.25 21.34 9.51
C LEU A 210 -10.78 22.48 8.63
N VAL A 211 -10.08 22.74 7.53
CA VAL A 211 -10.42 23.82 6.58
C VAL A 211 -11.67 23.47 5.78
N GLN A 212 -11.75 22.22 5.32
CA GLN A 212 -12.87 21.74 4.53
C GLN A 212 -13.05 20.25 4.75
N GLU A 213 -14.32 19.82 4.79
CA GLU A 213 -14.69 18.43 4.67
C GLU A 213 -15.65 18.22 3.52
N TYR A 214 -15.46 17.10 2.82
CA TYR A 214 -16.30 16.68 1.72
C TYR A 214 -16.88 15.31 2.03
N PHE A 215 -18.16 15.27 2.38
CA PHE A 215 -18.87 14.02 2.49
C PHE A 215 -19.16 13.46 1.11
N HIS A 216 -18.88 12.18 0.91
CA HIS A 216 -19.26 11.54 -0.34
C HIS A 216 -20.78 11.61 -0.50
N PRO A 217 -21.33 12.15 -1.60
CA PRO A 217 -22.78 12.35 -1.72
C PRO A 217 -23.50 11.02 -1.57
N ALA A 218 -24.55 10.96 -0.74
CA ALA A 218 -25.26 9.72 -0.41
C ALA A 218 -25.77 8.94 -1.65
N GLN A 219 -25.98 9.64 -2.78
CA GLN A 219 -26.36 9.06 -4.07
C GLN A 219 -25.26 8.25 -4.77
N PHE A 220 -23.98 8.45 -4.39
CA PHE A 220 -22.81 7.72 -4.90
C PHE A 220 -22.23 6.76 -3.86
N VAL A 221 -22.64 6.88 -2.60
CA VAL A 221 -22.41 5.82 -1.61
C VAL A 221 -23.13 4.58 -2.12
N ALA A 222 -22.45 3.45 -2.11
CA ALA A 222 -22.96 2.10 -2.38
C ALA A 222 -24.03 1.66 -1.34
N SER A 223 -24.90 2.56 -0.88
CA SER A 223 -26.01 2.34 0.05
C SER A 223 -27.04 1.35 -0.49
N LYS A 224 -27.10 1.21 -1.83
CA LYS A 224 -27.90 0.18 -2.49
C LYS A 224 -27.20 -1.18 -2.53
N VAL A 225 -25.87 -1.22 -2.43
CA VAL A 225 -25.11 -2.47 -2.47
C VAL A 225 -25.25 -3.16 -1.13
N LYS A 226 -25.87 -4.34 -1.14
CA LYS A 226 -26.02 -5.20 0.03
C LYS A 226 -24.94 -6.27 0.05
N ASP A 227 -24.66 -6.86 -1.10
CA ASP A 227 -23.75 -7.98 -1.22
C ASP A 227 -22.76 -7.77 -2.38
N TRP A 228 -21.54 -8.26 -2.19
CA TRP A 228 -20.50 -8.34 -3.20
C TRP A 228 -20.35 -9.79 -3.63
N LYS A 229 -20.48 -10.05 -4.92
CA LYS A 229 -20.28 -11.37 -5.50
C LYS A 229 -18.95 -11.41 -6.23
N LEU A 230 -18.04 -12.29 -5.80
CA LEU A 230 -16.80 -12.56 -6.50
C LEU A 230 -17.07 -13.51 -7.66
N GLN A 231 -16.56 -13.15 -8.84
CA GLN A 231 -16.60 -13.98 -10.03
C GLN A 231 -15.20 -14.22 -10.57
N GLN A 232 -15.05 -15.32 -11.31
CA GLN A 232 -13.78 -15.73 -11.91
C GLN A 232 -13.94 -16.18 -13.37
N ALA A 233 -12.86 -16.08 -14.15
CA ALA A 233 -12.81 -16.56 -15.54
C ALA A 233 -11.38 -16.95 -15.96
N GLU A 234 -11.28 -17.91 -16.88
CA GLU A 234 -10.02 -18.31 -17.54
C GLU A 234 -9.48 -17.23 -18.48
N GLU A 235 -10.38 -16.53 -19.19
CA GLU A 235 -10.06 -15.49 -20.17
C GLU A 235 -10.74 -14.17 -19.81
N SER A 236 -10.01 -13.06 -19.83
CA SER A 236 -10.57 -11.74 -19.52
C SER A 236 -11.57 -11.21 -20.55
N ALA A 237 -11.52 -11.70 -21.79
CA ALA A 237 -12.37 -11.26 -22.89
C ALA A 237 -13.65 -12.10 -23.06
N CYS A 238 -14.02 -12.91 -22.05
CA CYS A 238 -15.22 -13.73 -22.11
C CYS A 238 -16.50 -12.90 -21.85
N PRO A 239 -17.65 -13.30 -22.40
CA PRO A 239 -18.92 -12.62 -22.15
C PRO A 239 -19.33 -12.74 -20.68
N ASP A 240 -20.21 -11.84 -20.21
CA ASP A 240 -20.58 -11.75 -18.79
C ASP A 240 -21.18 -13.05 -18.24
N GLU A 241 -21.87 -13.83 -19.06
CA GLU A 241 -22.47 -15.11 -18.68
C GLU A 241 -21.44 -16.24 -18.53
N ALA A 242 -20.22 -16.07 -19.05
CA ALA A 242 -19.14 -17.05 -18.93
C ALA A 242 -18.33 -16.89 -17.63
N TRP A 243 -18.53 -15.79 -16.89
CA TRP A 243 -17.93 -15.60 -15.57
C TRP A 243 -18.63 -16.48 -14.53
N GLN A 244 -17.83 -17.21 -13.76
CA GLN A 244 -18.32 -18.15 -12.76
C GLN A 244 -18.37 -17.50 -11.39
N ASP A 245 -19.48 -17.70 -10.67
CA ASP A 245 -19.64 -17.23 -9.30
C ASP A 245 -18.77 -18.05 -8.35
N VAL A 246 -17.94 -17.38 -7.55
CA VAL A 246 -17.06 -18.01 -6.54
C VAL A 246 -17.71 -17.93 -5.16
N THR A 247 -18.00 -16.72 -4.70
CA THR A 247 -18.59 -16.47 -3.38
C THR A 247 -19.40 -15.18 -3.37
N THR A 248 -20.28 -15.03 -2.39
CA THR A 248 -21.03 -13.79 -2.14
C THR A 248 -20.83 -13.39 -0.69
N THR A 249 -20.39 -12.15 -0.47
CA THR A 249 -20.04 -11.59 0.83
C THR A 249 -20.87 -10.34 1.09
N SER A 250 -21.57 -10.29 2.22
CA SER A 250 -22.34 -9.10 2.58
C SER A 250 -21.44 -7.91 2.88
N LYS A 251 -21.83 -6.74 2.37
CA LYS A 251 -21.13 -5.49 2.60
C LYS A 251 -21.07 -5.19 4.10
N GLN A 252 -19.86 -5.03 4.63
CA GLN A 252 -19.65 -4.78 6.07
C GLN A 252 -19.51 -3.29 6.40
N GLY A 253 -19.10 -2.45 5.44
CA GLY A 253 -18.84 -1.03 5.65
C GLY A 253 -18.40 -0.36 4.35
N PHE A 254 -17.54 0.65 4.42
CA PHE A 254 -16.89 1.20 3.23
C PHE A 254 -16.05 0.13 2.50
N GLU A 255 -15.37 -0.71 3.27
CA GLU A 255 -14.60 -1.85 2.74
C GLU A 255 -15.27 -3.18 3.09
N THR A 256 -15.01 -4.19 2.26
CA THR A 256 -15.44 -5.57 2.50
C THR A 256 -14.35 -6.49 2.00
N GLU A 257 -13.79 -7.29 2.91
CA GLU A 257 -12.78 -8.27 2.57
C GLU A 257 -13.44 -9.54 2.04
N ILE A 258 -12.93 -10.06 0.91
CA ILE A 258 -13.37 -11.32 0.32
C ILE A 258 -12.17 -12.26 0.28
N GLN A 259 -12.27 -13.39 0.96
CA GLN A 259 -11.21 -14.40 0.98
C GLN A 259 -11.19 -15.14 -0.36
N LEU A 260 -10.04 -15.14 -1.03
CA LEU A 260 -9.85 -15.75 -2.36
C LEU A 260 -9.53 -17.25 -2.32
N LYS A 261 -9.79 -17.94 -1.20
CA LYS A 261 -9.38 -19.35 -1.02
C LYS A 261 -10.02 -20.32 -2.01
N ASP A 262 -11.14 -19.92 -2.59
CA ASP A 262 -11.93 -20.72 -3.53
C ASP A 262 -11.82 -20.20 -4.99
N ALA A 263 -10.95 -19.21 -5.24
CA ALA A 263 -10.67 -18.73 -6.59
C ALA A 263 -9.57 -19.57 -7.23
N GLU A 264 -9.91 -20.27 -8.31
CA GLU A 264 -9.00 -21.17 -9.04
C GLU A 264 -8.55 -20.58 -10.38
N GLU A 265 -9.25 -19.55 -10.87
CA GLU A 265 -8.99 -18.97 -12.19
C GLU A 265 -8.17 -17.68 -12.14
N ARG A 266 -7.56 -17.35 -13.28
CA ARG A 266 -6.60 -16.25 -13.42
C ARG A 266 -7.24 -14.87 -13.27
N PHE A 267 -8.44 -14.68 -13.80
CA PHE A 267 -9.10 -13.39 -13.80
C PHE A 267 -10.22 -13.37 -12.78
N LEU A 268 -10.25 -12.33 -11.95
CA LEU A 268 -11.29 -12.11 -10.96
C LEU A 268 -11.99 -10.79 -11.19
N ARG A 269 -13.28 -10.71 -10.87
CA ARG A 269 -14.01 -9.45 -10.79
C ARG A 269 -15.05 -9.51 -9.68
N VAL A 270 -15.54 -8.35 -9.26
CA VAL A 270 -16.58 -8.26 -8.23
C VAL A 270 -17.83 -7.62 -8.81
N VAL A 271 -18.97 -8.23 -8.52
CA VAL A 271 -20.31 -7.77 -8.91
C VAL A 271 -21.00 -7.19 -7.68
N ALA A 272 -21.51 -5.96 -7.79
CA ALA A 272 -22.30 -5.30 -6.77
C ALA A 272 -23.75 -5.71 -6.87
N LEU A 273 -24.36 -6.20 -5.78
CA LEU A 273 -25.75 -6.64 -5.74
C LEU A 273 -26.59 -5.77 -4.81
N ASP A 274 -27.83 -5.49 -5.22
CA ASP A 274 -28.82 -4.88 -4.34
C ASP A 274 -29.47 -5.87 -3.37
N ALA A 275 -30.41 -5.37 -2.56
CA ALA A 275 -31.08 -6.19 -1.54
C ALA A 275 -31.95 -7.33 -2.10
N ASP A 276 -32.35 -7.22 -3.37
CA ASP A 276 -33.15 -8.20 -4.10
C ASP A 276 -32.28 -9.13 -4.96
N GLY A 277 -30.95 -8.92 -4.95
CA GLY A 277 -29.97 -9.68 -5.72
C GLY A 277 -29.77 -9.20 -7.15
N ASN A 278 -30.28 -8.02 -7.52
CA ASN A 278 -30.05 -7.45 -8.84
C ASN A 278 -28.65 -6.85 -8.96
N VAL A 279 -28.05 -6.97 -10.14
CA VAL A 279 -26.73 -6.40 -10.43
C VAL A 279 -26.84 -4.88 -10.54
N LEU A 280 -26.09 -4.17 -9.69
CA LEU A 280 -25.96 -2.72 -9.69
C LEU A 280 -24.75 -2.25 -10.51
N GLY A 281 -23.73 -3.10 -10.63
CA GLY A 281 -22.50 -2.81 -11.35
C GLY A 281 -21.51 -3.96 -11.26
N VAL A 282 -20.51 -3.93 -12.13
CA VAL A 282 -19.44 -4.92 -12.21
C VAL A 282 -18.11 -4.17 -12.25
N SER A 283 -17.12 -4.61 -11.49
CA SER A 283 -15.78 -4.03 -11.52
C SER A 283 -15.05 -4.36 -12.83
N ASP A 284 -13.97 -3.63 -13.10
CA ASP A 284 -12.93 -4.16 -13.97
C ASP A 284 -12.36 -5.46 -13.39
N TYR A 285 -11.77 -6.29 -14.24
CA TYR A 285 -11.16 -7.53 -13.80
C TYR A 285 -9.74 -7.30 -13.27
N LEU A 286 -9.37 -8.07 -12.26
CA LEU A 286 -8.02 -8.25 -11.75
C LEU A 286 -7.40 -9.46 -12.46
N ASP A 287 -6.22 -9.27 -13.07
CA ASP A 287 -5.39 -10.36 -13.59
C ASP A 287 -4.39 -10.77 -12.50
N LEU A 288 -4.52 -11.99 -11.98
CA LEU A 288 -3.64 -12.52 -10.95
C LEU A 288 -2.28 -13.01 -11.50
N GLY A 289 -2.06 -12.87 -12.81
CA GLY A 289 -0.82 -13.25 -13.48
C GLY A 289 -0.68 -14.75 -13.71
N TRP A 290 0.47 -15.15 -14.28
CA TRP A 290 0.71 -16.53 -14.73
C TRP A 290 0.96 -17.53 -13.59
N GLU A 291 1.26 -17.10 -12.36
CA GLU A 291 1.57 -18.02 -11.25
C GLU A 291 0.35 -18.80 -10.75
N ILE A 292 -0.85 -18.22 -10.79
CA ILE A 292 -2.08 -18.94 -10.40
C ILE A 292 -2.50 -19.96 -11.48
N GLY A 293 -2.33 -19.62 -12.75
CA GLY A 293 -2.50 -20.57 -13.85
C GLY A 293 -1.51 -21.75 -13.78
N ALA A 294 -0.27 -21.51 -13.30
CA ALA A 294 0.71 -22.58 -13.09
C ALA A 294 0.36 -23.49 -11.90
N ASN A 295 -0.22 -22.95 -10.83
CA ASN A 295 -0.71 -23.74 -9.69
C ASN A 295 -1.99 -24.52 -10.03
N GLY A 296 -2.87 -24.01 -10.89
CA GLY A 296 -4.00 -24.79 -11.45
C GLY A 296 -3.53 -25.91 -12.38
N ILE A 297 -2.48 -25.66 -13.18
CA ILE A 297 -1.83 -26.71 -13.98
C ILE A 297 -1.16 -27.74 -13.05
N LEU A 298 -0.44 -27.36 -11.99
CA LEU A 298 0.32 -28.29 -11.13
C LEU A 298 -0.51 -29.00 -10.04
N ASN A 299 -1.57 -28.40 -9.50
CA ASN A 299 -2.47 -29.06 -8.53
C ASN A 299 -3.36 -30.14 -9.19
N GLY A 300 -3.46 -30.15 -10.52
CA GLY A 300 -4.12 -31.20 -11.30
C GLY A 300 -3.25 -32.43 -11.59
N TYR A 301 -1.92 -32.39 -11.39
CA TYR A 301 -1.06 -33.55 -11.68
C TYR A 301 -1.00 -34.53 -10.51
N LYS A 302 -2.04 -35.34 -10.34
CA LYS A 302 -1.88 -36.64 -9.68
C LYS A 302 -1.06 -37.54 -10.59
N VAL A 303 0.25 -37.61 -10.32
CA VAL A 303 1.20 -38.50 -11.02
C VAL A 303 0.74 -39.98 -11.03
N SER A 304 -0.17 -40.36 -10.13
CA SER A 304 -0.76 -41.69 -10.02
C SER A 304 -1.72 -42.09 -11.15
N GLU A 305 -2.16 -41.17 -12.02
CA GLU A 305 -3.20 -41.46 -13.04
C GLU A 305 -2.65 -41.64 -14.47
N TYR A 306 -1.35 -41.48 -14.69
CA TYR A 306 -0.73 -41.64 -16.01
C TYR A 306 -0.28 -43.07 -16.29
N SER A 307 -0.56 -43.56 -17.50
CA SER A 307 0.07 -44.78 -18.01
C SER A 307 1.57 -44.56 -18.24
N ALA A 308 2.36 -45.64 -18.19
CA ALA A 308 3.80 -45.58 -18.46
C ALA A 308 4.15 -44.95 -19.82
N VAL A 309 3.24 -45.04 -20.80
CA VAL A 309 3.40 -44.44 -22.14
C VAL A 309 3.30 -42.91 -22.09
N GLN A 310 2.37 -42.37 -21.32
CA GLN A 310 2.20 -40.91 -21.19
C GLN A 310 3.38 -40.28 -20.45
N LEU A 311 3.87 -40.92 -19.38
CA LEU A 311 5.07 -40.48 -18.66
C LEU A 311 6.31 -40.50 -19.57
N ALA A 312 6.45 -41.52 -20.43
CA ALA A 312 7.53 -41.58 -21.41
C ALA A 312 7.43 -40.46 -22.45
N MET A 313 6.22 -40.12 -22.92
CA MET A 313 6.02 -39.01 -23.86
C MET A 313 6.40 -37.65 -23.25
N PHE A 314 6.02 -37.38 -22.00
CA PHE A 314 6.42 -36.14 -21.31
C PHE A 314 7.94 -36.04 -21.13
N ALA A 315 8.60 -37.14 -20.77
CA ALA A 315 10.05 -37.19 -20.67
C ALA A 315 10.74 -36.90 -22.01
N ILE A 316 10.22 -37.46 -23.11
CA ILE A 316 10.74 -37.22 -24.47
C ILE A 316 10.54 -35.76 -24.89
N CYS A 317 9.36 -35.18 -24.63
CA CYS A 317 9.08 -33.77 -24.91
C CYS A 317 9.99 -32.83 -24.11
N GLY A 318 10.18 -33.10 -22.81
CA GLY A 318 11.10 -32.34 -21.96
C GLY A 318 12.54 -32.42 -22.46
N LEU A 319 12.99 -33.61 -22.89
CA LEU A 319 14.33 -33.80 -23.45
C LEU A 319 14.52 -33.03 -24.77
N MET A 320 13.51 -33.01 -25.64
CA MET A 320 13.55 -32.23 -26.88
C MET A 320 13.64 -30.72 -26.62
N LEU A 321 12.83 -30.20 -25.69
CA LEU A 321 12.87 -28.78 -25.32
C LEU A 321 14.22 -28.40 -24.71
N PHE A 322 14.80 -29.29 -23.88
CA PHE A 322 16.15 -29.08 -23.34
C PHE A 322 17.22 -29.03 -24.44
N VAL A 323 17.16 -29.93 -25.43
CA VAL A 323 18.11 -29.95 -26.57
C VAL A 323 17.97 -28.68 -27.42
N ILE A 324 16.74 -28.25 -27.71
CA ILE A 324 16.48 -27.01 -28.47
C ILE A 324 17.00 -25.79 -27.71
N GLY A 325 16.73 -25.71 -26.41
CA GLY A 325 17.24 -24.63 -25.55
C GLY A 325 18.76 -24.60 -25.46
N TYR A 326 19.38 -25.78 -25.32
CA TYR A 326 20.84 -25.93 -25.28
C TYR A 326 21.50 -25.50 -26.59
N GLU A 327 20.99 -25.95 -27.74
CA GLU A 327 21.53 -25.52 -29.04
C GLU A 327 21.28 -24.03 -29.30
N GLY A 328 20.12 -23.49 -28.91
CA GLY A 328 19.84 -22.05 -28.97
C GLY A 328 20.83 -21.22 -28.13
N PHE A 329 21.11 -21.64 -26.90
CA PHE A 329 22.08 -20.99 -26.02
C PHE A 329 23.51 -21.06 -26.58
N LYS A 330 23.89 -22.21 -27.14
CA LYS A 330 25.19 -22.41 -27.80
C LYS A 330 25.35 -21.50 -29.01
N GLN A 331 24.33 -21.39 -29.87
CA GLN A 331 24.34 -20.47 -31.02
C GLN A 331 24.42 -19.01 -30.59
N PHE A 332 23.69 -18.62 -29.53
CA PHE A 332 23.78 -17.28 -28.96
C PHE A 332 25.17 -16.95 -28.42
N LYS A 333 25.82 -17.90 -27.73
CA LYS A 333 27.19 -17.73 -27.23
C LYS A 333 28.18 -17.54 -28.38
N ILE A 334 28.09 -18.38 -29.42
CA ILE A 334 28.93 -18.27 -30.62
C ILE A 334 28.73 -16.91 -31.31
N TRP A 335 27.48 -16.46 -31.48
CA TRP A 335 27.16 -15.16 -32.05
C TRP A 335 27.73 -14.00 -31.22
N LYS A 336 27.64 -14.07 -29.88
CA LYS A 336 28.21 -13.06 -28.99
C LYS A 336 29.74 -12.98 -29.13
N GLU A 337 30.43 -14.11 -29.15
CA GLU A 337 31.89 -14.17 -29.30
C GLU A 337 32.36 -13.68 -30.69
N THR A 338 31.66 -14.07 -31.77
CA THR A 338 31.98 -13.58 -33.13
C THR A 338 31.68 -12.10 -33.32
N ARG A 339 30.62 -11.57 -32.69
CA ARG A 339 30.32 -10.13 -32.72
C ARG A 339 31.39 -9.31 -31.99
N TRP A 340 31.92 -9.80 -30.87
CA TRP A 340 33.02 -9.16 -30.14
C TRP A 340 34.34 -9.14 -30.92
N LEU A 341 34.72 -10.23 -31.59
CA LEU A 341 35.89 -10.28 -32.48
C LEU A 341 35.78 -9.32 -33.69
N GLY A 342 34.55 -9.09 -34.18
CA GLY A 342 34.28 -8.12 -35.23
C GLY A 342 34.56 -6.67 -34.81
N TYR A 343 34.20 -6.29 -33.57
CA TYR A 343 34.49 -4.96 -33.03
C TYR A 343 35.99 -4.76 -32.75
N GLU A 344 36.70 -5.79 -32.32
CA GLU A 344 38.15 -5.71 -32.05
C GLU A 344 38.97 -5.55 -33.34
N LYS A 345 38.57 -6.23 -34.44
CA LYS A 345 39.16 -6.04 -35.78
C LYS A 345 38.94 -4.64 -36.35
N VAL A 346 37.77 -4.04 -36.09
CA VAL A 346 37.48 -2.66 -36.54
C VAL A 346 38.31 -1.64 -35.75
N ARG A 347 38.57 -1.87 -34.45
CA ARG A 347 39.42 -1.01 -33.62
C ARG A 347 40.91 -1.07 -34.01
N LEU A 348 41.43 -2.25 -34.31
CA LEU A 348 42.82 -2.41 -34.75
C LEU A 348 43.09 -1.77 -36.12
N HIS A 349 42.10 -1.70 -37.01
CA HIS A 349 42.23 -0.98 -38.29
C HIS A 349 42.08 0.54 -38.17
N SER A 350 41.34 1.05 -37.17
CA SER A 350 41.24 2.51 -36.94
C SER A 350 42.47 3.09 -36.27
N ASP A 351 43.19 2.31 -35.46
CA ASP A 351 44.39 2.80 -34.75
C ASP A 351 45.66 2.74 -35.63
N ALA A 352 45.69 1.88 -36.66
CA ALA A 352 46.82 1.77 -37.58
C ALA A 352 46.89 2.87 -38.67
N SER A 353 45.86 3.71 -38.82
CA SER A 353 45.83 4.81 -39.80
C SER A 353 46.19 6.18 -39.21
N SER A 354 46.64 6.23 -37.95
CA SER A 354 47.10 7.47 -37.28
C SER A 354 48.62 7.57 -37.07
N LEU A 355 49.40 6.65 -37.65
CA LEU A 355 50.86 6.67 -37.67
C LEU A 355 51.40 6.41 -39.09
N ALA A 356 51.30 7.41 -39.97
CA ALA A 356 52.12 7.58 -41.17
C ALA A 356 52.06 9.04 -41.64
#